data_AF-A0A1H4GTU6-F1
#
_entry.id   AF-A0A1H4GTU6-F1
#
_cell.length_a   1.000
_cell.length_b   1.000
_cell.length_c   1.000
_cell.angle_alpha   90.00
_cell.angle_beta   90.00
_cell.angle_gamma   90.00
#
_symmetry.space_group_name_H-M   'P 1'
#
loop_
_entity.id
_entity.type
_entity.pdbx_description
1 polymer ?
#
loop_
_entity_poly.entity_id
_entity_poly.type
_entity_poly.pdbx_seq_one_letter_code
_entity_poly.pdbx_strand_id
1 'polypeptide(L)'
;MKFAWIDTQCRQYPLAALCEVLCVSVNGYRAWKRGGTPERQRLTDAQLLTLIRTIHAEVSGPDIRACELAGIKTYVPKPLTSASRKKGLFTKRDFIYVARNDEYRCPAGERAILRFKTVENGMNLNVYWPSACPRCHLKERCSPSEYRRIRRWEHEHVLEAVQRRLDRKPDAMTVRRSTVEHVFGTLKHWMGATHFLTRTRGRVSTEMSLHVLAYNLKRVTNILGVATTMKAIRMAES
;
A
#
# COMPACT_ATOMS: atom_id res chain seq x y z
N MET A 1 23.95 -17.35 4.06
CA MET A 1 24.69 -18.46 4.71
C MET A 1 23.82 -19.67 5.01
N LYS A 2 22.70 -19.56 5.77
CA LYS A 2 21.85 -20.73 6.11
C LYS A 2 21.38 -21.56 4.91
N PHE A 3 20.84 -20.93 3.86
CA PHE A 3 20.36 -21.68 2.68
C PHE A 3 21.46 -22.32 1.83
N ALA A 4 22.65 -21.71 1.77
CA ALA A 4 23.80 -22.30 1.09
C ALA A 4 24.33 -23.53 1.84
N TRP A 5 24.36 -23.50 3.18
CA TRP A 5 24.69 -24.66 3.99
C TRP A 5 23.61 -25.75 3.90
N ILE A 6 22.34 -25.39 3.86
CA ILE A 6 21.25 -26.36 3.62
C ILE A 6 21.46 -27.04 2.26
N ASP A 7 21.83 -26.30 1.21
CA ASP A 7 22.02 -26.85 -0.14
C ASP A 7 23.16 -27.87 -0.21
N THR A 8 24.23 -27.68 0.56
CA THR A 8 25.34 -28.66 0.65
C THR A 8 24.94 -29.92 1.43
N GLN A 9 24.04 -29.80 2.41
CA GLN A 9 23.63 -30.90 3.30
C GLN A 9 22.35 -31.64 2.85
N CYS A 10 21.58 -31.08 1.93
CA CYS A 10 20.31 -31.64 1.43
C CYS A 10 20.43 -33.02 0.76
N ARG A 11 21.65 -33.47 0.43
CA ARG A 11 21.90 -34.82 -0.09
C ARG A 11 22.00 -35.87 1.01
N GLN A 12 22.37 -35.46 2.23
CA GLN A 12 22.59 -36.35 3.37
C GLN A 12 21.44 -36.31 4.38
N TYR A 13 20.74 -35.18 4.49
CA TYR A 13 19.67 -35.00 5.48
C TYR A 13 18.38 -34.45 4.86
N PRO A 14 17.20 -34.84 5.38
CA PRO A 14 15.92 -34.32 4.91
C PRO A 14 15.82 -32.80 5.04
N LEU A 15 15.40 -32.12 3.97
CA LEU A 15 15.26 -30.67 3.91
C LEU A 15 14.40 -30.10 5.06
N ALA A 16 13.32 -30.80 5.43
CA ALA A 16 12.43 -30.37 6.52
C ALA A 16 13.18 -30.28 7.86
N ALA A 17 13.98 -31.29 8.19
CA ALA A 17 14.77 -31.33 9.42
C ALA A 17 15.86 -30.24 9.43
N LEU A 18 16.56 -30.04 8.31
CA LEU A 18 17.56 -28.97 8.19
C LEU A 18 16.93 -27.57 8.34
N CYS A 19 15.74 -27.37 7.77
CA CYS A 19 14.98 -26.13 7.89
C CYS A 19 14.52 -25.87 9.33
N GLU A 20 14.07 -26.92 10.03
CA GLU A 20 13.66 -26.85 11.43
C GLU A 20 14.84 -26.47 12.34
N VAL A 21 15.96 -27.20 12.25
CA VAL A 21 17.18 -26.94 13.04
C VAL A 21 17.69 -25.52 12.84
N LEU A 22 17.66 -25.00 11.62
CA LEU A 22 18.15 -23.66 11.30
C LEU A 22 17.11 -22.56 11.47
N CYS A 23 15.90 -22.91 11.92
CA CYS A 23 14.75 -22.01 12.07
C CYS A 23 14.42 -21.22 10.79
N VAL A 24 14.39 -21.89 9.63
CA VAL A 24 14.03 -21.29 8.33
C VAL A 24 12.89 -22.06 7.65
N SER A 25 12.13 -21.42 6.76
CA SER A 25 11.04 -22.11 6.06
C SER A 25 11.51 -22.85 4.81
N VAL A 26 10.93 -24.03 4.56
CA VAL A 26 11.16 -24.83 3.34
C VAL A 26 10.85 -24.01 2.09
N ASN A 27 9.76 -23.23 2.12
CA ASN A 27 9.39 -22.33 1.03
C ASN A 27 10.42 -21.22 0.81
N GLY A 28 11.02 -20.69 1.88
CA GLY A 28 12.11 -19.72 1.79
C GLY A 28 13.35 -20.28 1.09
N TYR A 29 13.75 -21.51 1.42
CA TYR A 29 14.84 -22.21 0.74
C TYR A 29 14.54 -22.47 -0.74
N ARG A 30 13.33 -22.98 -1.06
CA ARG A 30 12.90 -23.22 -2.45
C ARG A 30 12.82 -21.93 -3.28
N ALA A 31 12.49 -20.80 -2.66
CA ALA A 31 12.52 -19.50 -3.32
C ALA A 31 13.96 -19.02 -3.57
N TRP A 32 14.86 -19.23 -2.61
CA TRP A 32 16.29 -18.91 -2.75
C TRP A 32 16.97 -19.77 -3.83
N LYS A 33 16.71 -21.08 -3.85
CA LYS A 33 17.27 -22.04 -4.81
C LYS A 33 16.82 -21.79 -6.25
N ARG A 34 15.65 -21.19 -6.43
CA ARG A 34 15.15 -20.75 -7.75
C ARG A 34 15.82 -19.47 -8.27
N GLY A 35 16.82 -18.95 -7.56
CA GLY A 35 17.42 -17.66 -7.85
C GLY A 35 16.44 -16.55 -7.48
N GLY A 36 16.66 -15.90 -6.33
CA GLY A 36 15.90 -14.70 -5.99
C GLY A 36 15.92 -13.70 -7.16
N THR A 37 14.80 -13.03 -7.42
CA THR A 37 14.62 -12.09 -8.54
C THR A 37 15.82 -11.13 -8.67
N PRO A 38 16.54 -11.13 -9.82
CA PRO A 38 17.77 -10.35 -10.03
C PRO A 38 17.64 -8.83 -9.84
N GLU A 39 16.41 -8.30 -9.94
CA GLU A 39 16.14 -6.85 -10.00
C GLU A 39 15.92 -6.18 -8.63
N ARG A 40 16.21 -6.85 -7.50
CA ARG A 40 15.92 -6.29 -6.18
C ARG A 40 17.02 -5.31 -5.72
N GLN A 41 16.93 -4.06 -6.18
CA GLN A 41 17.75 -2.97 -5.67
C GLN A 41 17.39 -2.67 -4.21
N ARG A 42 18.40 -2.57 -3.32
CA ARG A 42 18.18 -2.16 -1.92
C ARG A 42 17.70 -0.70 -1.92
N LEU A 43 16.54 -0.46 -1.30
CA LEU A 43 16.05 0.89 -1.02
C LEU A 43 16.96 1.53 0.02
N THR A 44 17.22 2.83 -0.11
CA THR A 44 17.86 3.61 0.95
C THR A 44 16.96 3.68 2.19
N ASP A 45 17.51 3.98 3.37
CA ASP A 45 16.71 4.03 4.60
C ASP A 45 15.55 5.04 4.52
N ALA A 46 15.77 6.17 3.83
CA ALA A 46 14.71 7.13 3.52
C ALA A 46 13.62 6.55 2.61
N GLN A 47 14.00 5.81 1.56
CA GLN A 47 13.06 5.14 0.68
C GLN A 47 12.31 4.00 1.37
N LEU A 48 12.99 3.27 2.27
CA LEU A 48 12.41 2.20 3.07
C LEU A 48 11.40 2.75 4.08
N LEU A 49 11.74 3.81 4.81
CA LEU A 49 10.84 4.49 5.73
C LEU A 49 9.60 5.04 5.02
N THR A 50 9.79 5.63 3.84
CA THR A 50 8.68 6.14 3.02
C THR A 50 7.77 5.01 2.55
N LEU A 51 8.34 3.88 2.11
CA LEU A 51 7.59 2.69 1.73
C LEU A 51 6.82 2.08 2.93
N ILE A 52 7.45 2.00 4.10
CA ILE A 52 6.84 1.48 5.34
C ILE A 52 5.67 2.37 5.76
N ARG A 53 5.85 3.70 5.79
CA ARG A 53 4.77 4.67 6.09
C ARG A 53 3.60 4.52 5.13
N THR A 54 3.88 4.34 3.84
CA THR A 54 2.85 4.12 2.79
C THR A 54 2.11 2.79 2.94
N ILE A 55 2.72 1.76 3.55
CA ILE A 55 2.09 0.47 3.80
C ILE A 55 1.26 0.49 5.10
N HIS A 56 1.70 1.24 6.12
CA HIS A 56 1.10 1.27 7.46
C HIS A 56 0.01 2.33 7.65
N ALA A 57 0.05 3.44 6.91
CA ALA A 57 -1.03 4.43 6.92
C ALA A 57 -2.12 4.05 5.92
N GLU A 58 -3.38 4.29 6.27
CA GLU A 58 -4.47 4.34 5.29
C GLU A 58 -4.01 5.22 4.12
N VAL A 59 -3.84 4.60 2.95
CA VAL A 59 -3.17 5.17 1.77
C VAL A 59 -3.58 6.62 1.54
N SER A 60 -2.71 7.56 1.93
CA SER A 60 -2.97 8.99 1.80
C SER A 60 -2.38 9.51 0.49
N GLY A 61 -3.06 10.49 -0.13
CA GLY A 61 -2.54 11.16 -1.33
C GLY A 61 -1.13 11.75 -1.14
N PRO A 62 -0.87 12.46 -0.03
CA PRO A 62 0.44 13.01 0.29
C PRO A 62 1.58 11.98 0.34
N ASP A 63 1.36 10.81 0.93
CA ASP A 63 2.41 9.77 1.03
C ASP A 63 2.80 9.21 -0.33
N ILE A 64 1.81 9.03 -1.21
CA ILE A 64 2.06 8.60 -2.59
C ILE A 64 2.90 9.65 -3.34
N ARG A 65 2.59 10.94 -3.14
CA ARG A 65 3.39 12.02 -3.72
C ARG A 65 4.82 12.03 -3.18
N ALA A 66 5.01 11.82 -1.88
CA ALA A 66 6.34 11.71 -1.28
C ALA A 66 7.15 10.56 -1.91
N CYS A 67 6.52 9.41 -2.15
CA CYS A 67 7.16 8.30 -2.86
C CYS A 67 7.57 8.69 -4.28
N GLU A 68 6.68 9.33 -5.04
CA GLU A 68 6.97 9.73 -6.43
C GLU A 68 8.12 10.74 -6.49
N LEU A 69 8.14 11.71 -5.57
CA LEU A 69 9.25 12.67 -5.43
C LEU A 69 10.58 11.98 -5.06
N ALA A 70 10.52 10.89 -4.28
CA ALA A 70 11.69 10.08 -3.95
C ALA A 70 12.08 9.06 -5.05
N GLY A 71 11.43 9.10 -6.22
CA GLY A 71 11.67 8.18 -7.34
C GLY A 71 11.16 6.75 -7.10
N ILE A 72 10.32 6.54 -6.08
CA ILE A 72 9.81 5.22 -5.69
C ILE A 72 8.51 4.94 -6.44
N LYS A 73 8.52 3.89 -7.28
CA LYS A 73 7.32 3.46 -8.00
C LYS A 73 6.37 2.68 -7.08
N THR A 74 5.20 3.26 -6.81
CA THR A 74 4.19 2.66 -5.92
C THR A 74 3.13 1.86 -6.69
N TYR A 75 2.70 0.74 -6.09
CA TYR A 75 1.61 -0.11 -6.58
C TYR A 75 0.58 -0.27 -5.45
N VAL A 76 -0.31 0.71 -5.35
CA VAL A 76 -1.30 0.80 -4.28
C VAL A 76 -2.66 1.17 -4.86
N PRO A 77 -3.69 0.33 -4.67
CA PRO A 77 -5.00 0.60 -5.24
C PRO A 77 -5.63 1.81 -4.54
N LYS A 78 -6.27 2.69 -5.33
CA LYS A 78 -7.05 3.79 -4.76
C LYS A 78 -8.20 3.19 -3.92
N PRO A 79 -8.37 3.56 -2.65
CA PRO A 79 -9.48 3.07 -1.84
C PRO A 79 -10.81 3.40 -2.51
N LEU A 80 -11.61 2.37 -2.76
CA LEU A 80 -12.89 2.44 -3.45
C LEU A 80 -14.04 2.67 -2.47
N THR A 81 -13.91 3.65 -1.57
CA THR A 81 -14.88 3.93 -0.51
C THR A 81 -15.76 5.13 -0.84
N SER A 82 -16.35 5.18 -2.04
CA SER A 82 -17.32 6.24 -2.33
C SER A 82 -18.71 5.83 -1.82
N ALA A 83 -19.26 6.56 -0.85
CA ALA A 83 -20.65 6.43 -0.40
C ALA A 83 -21.65 6.50 -1.56
N SER A 84 -21.34 7.28 -2.60
CA SER A 84 -22.12 7.39 -3.84
C SER A 84 -22.30 6.05 -4.58
N ARG A 85 -21.26 5.20 -4.62
CA ARG A 85 -21.34 3.90 -5.29
C ARG A 85 -22.34 2.97 -4.61
N LYS A 86 -22.35 2.94 -3.27
CA LYS A 86 -23.34 2.15 -2.51
C LYS A 86 -24.77 2.60 -2.77
N LYS A 87 -24.96 3.89 -3.10
CA LYS A 87 -26.26 4.50 -3.43
C LYS A 87 -26.59 4.45 -4.93
N GLY A 88 -25.77 3.79 -5.76
CA GLY A 88 -25.97 3.75 -7.23
C GLY A 88 -25.80 5.09 -7.95
N LEU A 89 -25.28 6.11 -7.28
CA LEU A 89 -25.06 7.44 -7.85
C LEU A 89 -23.75 7.48 -8.65
N PHE A 90 -23.67 8.40 -9.61
CA PHE A 90 -22.42 8.69 -10.30
C PHE A 90 -21.30 9.01 -9.31
N THR A 91 -20.15 8.40 -9.54
CA THR A 91 -18.91 8.56 -8.80
C THR A 91 -17.98 9.54 -9.50
N LYS A 92 -16.87 9.95 -8.86
CA LYS A 92 -15.87 10.81 -9.52
C LYS A 92 -15.29 10.20 -10.80
N ARG A 93 -15.33 8.87 -10.96
CA ARG A 93 -14.84 8.15 -12.17
C ARG A 93 -15.68 8.40 -13.41
N ASP A 94 -16.94 8.73 -13.23
CA ASP A 94 -17.88 9.02 -14.33
C ASP A 94 -17.68 10.44 -14.89
N PHE A 95 -16.79 11.24 -14.28
CA PHE A 95 -16.45 12.59 -14.73
C PHE A 95 -15.06 12.59 -15.34
N ILE A 96 -14.96 13.10 -16.56
CA ILE A 96 -13.70 13.12 -17.33
C ILE A 96 -13.02 14.46 -17.10
N TYR A 97 -11.78 14.44 -16.62
CA TYR A 97 -10.99 15.67 -16.49
C TYR A 97 -10.35 16.03 -17.83
N VAL A 98 -10.54 17.27 -18.29
CA VAL A 98 -9.98 17.83 -19.51
C VAL A 98 -8.85 18.79 -19.12
N ALA A 99 -7.62 18.26 -19.07
CA ALA A 99 -6.44 19.00 -18.61
C ALA A 99 -6.17 20.28 -19.42
N ARG A 100 -6.48 20.29 -20.72
CA ARG A 100 -6.27 21.46 -21.61
C ARG A 100 -6.98 22.72 -21.12
N ASN A 101 -8.17 22.57 -20.55
CA ASN A 101 -9.02 23.69 -20.15
C ASN A 101 -9.14 23.83 -18.62
N ASP A 102 -8.53 22.94 -17.85
CA ASP A 102 -8.73 22.80 -16.39
C ASP A 102 -10.21 22.65 -15.99
N GLU A 103 -10.90 21.67 -16.58
CA GLU A 103 -12.33 21.46 -16.35
C GLU A 103 -12.69 19.99 -16.30
N TYR A 104 -13.87 19.69 -15.74
CA TYR A 104 -14.48 18.37 -15.83
C TYR A 104 -15.62 18.34 -16.83
N ARG A 105 -15.72 17.27 -17.61
CA ARG A 105 -16.92 16.93 -18.39
C ARG A 105 -17.73 15.90 -17.63
N CYS A 106 -19.00 16.22 -17.37
CA CYS A 106 -19.91 15.32 -16.67
C CYS A 106 -20.59 14.32 -17.62
N PRO A 107 -21.24 13.25 -17.09
CA PRO A 107 -22.01 12.30 -17.90
C PRO A 107 -23.12 12.92 -18.75
N ALA A 108 -23.68 14.06 -18.32
CA ALA A 108 -24.70 14.80 -19.08
C ALA A 108 -24.11 15.65 -20.22
N GLY A 109 -22.78 15.62 -20.43
CA GLY A 109 -22.09 16.40 -21.46
C GLY A 109 -21.69 17.82 -21.03
N GLU A 110 -22.22 18.33 -19.91
CA GLU A 110 -21.95 19.67 -19.39
C GLU A 110 -20.52 19.85 -18.86
N ARG A 111 -20.03 21.10 -18.97
CA ARG A 111 -18.69 21.53 -18.51
C ARG A 111 -18.75 22.05 -17.08
N ALA A 112 -17.95 21.44 -16.21
CA ALA A 112 -17.76 21.84 -14.83
C ALA A 112 -16.46 22.63 -14.70
N ILE A 113 -16.61 23.96 -14.67
CA ILE A 113 -15.50 24.91 -14.51
C ILE A 113 -14.98 24.93 -13.07
N LEU A 114 -13.73 25.37 -12.91
CA LEU A 114 -13.17 25.69 -11.60
C LEU A 114 -13.96 26.83 -10.96
N ARG A 115 -14.29 26.69 -9.67
CA ARG A 115 -15.10 27.68 -8.95
C ARG A 115 -14.35 28.31 -7.81
N PHE A 116 -13.73 27.48 -6.98
CA PHE A 116 -12.87 27.95 -5.91
C PHE A 116 -11.86 26.89 -5.51
N LYS A 117 -10.85 27.33 -4.76
CA LYS A 117 -9.85 26.49 -4.12
C LYS A 117 -10.13 26.47 -2.62
N THR A 118 -9.94 25.32 -1.99
CA THR A 118 -10.13 25.13 -0.55
C THR A 118 -9.04 24.23 0.01
N VAL A 119 -8.74 24.36 1.29
CA VAL A 119 -7.79 23.48 1.99
C VAL A 119 -8.58 22.60 2.93
N GLU A 120 -8.51 21.28 2.72
CA GLU A 120 -9.15 20.29 3.59
C GLU A 120 -8.08 19.27 4.02
N ASN A 121 -7.96 19.01 5.33
CA ASN A 121 -6.96 18.08 5.90
C ASN A 121 -5.52 18.35 5.40
N GLY A 122 -5.13 19.62 5.25
CA GLY A 122 -3.81 20.02 4.76
C GLY A 122 -3.57 19.81 3.26
N MET A 123 -4.62 19.51 2.48
CA MET A 123 -4.53 19.33 1.03
C MET A 123 -5.23 20.46 0.28
N ASN A 124 -4.56 21.02 -0.72
CA ASN A 124 -5.15 22.00 -1.63
C ASN A 124 -6.08 21.33 -2.64
N LEU A 125 -7.38 21.63 -2.53
CA LEU A 125 -8.42 21.08 -3.38
C LEU A 125 -8.98 22.16 -4.29
N ASN A 126 -9.02 21.85 -5.57
CA ASN A 126 -9.77 22.60 -6.56
C ASN A 126 -11.20 22.04 -6.64
N VAL A 127 -12.21 22.90 -6.58
CA VAL A 127 -13.63 22.50 -6.59
C VAL A 127 -14.30 22.95 -7.89
N TYR A 128 -14.94 21.99 -8.56
CA TYR A 128 -15.59 22.18 -9.87
C TYR A 128 -17.07 21.82 -9.79
N TRP A 129 -17.91 22.54 -10.53
CA TRP A 129 -19.30 22.11 -10.82
C TRP A 129 -19.88 22.86 -12.04
N PRO A 130 -20.77 22.21 -12.82
CA PRO A 130 -21.41 22.84 -13.95
C PRO A 130 -22.57 23.74 -13.49
N SER A 131 -22.78 24.88 -14.18
CA SER A 131 -23.92 25.76 -13.90
C SER A 131 -25.27 25.10 -14.22
N ALA A 132 -25.30 24.16 -15.16
CA ALA A 132 -26.50 23.46 -15.60
C ALA A 132 -27.04 22.41 -14.60
N CYS A 133 -26.34 22.17 -13.49
CA CYS A 133 -26.70 21.16 -12.48
C CYS A 133 -28.16 21.21 -11.97
N PRO A 134 -28.77 22.39 -11.70
CA PRO A 134 -30.15 22.48 -11.21
C PRO A 134 -31.21 22.03 -12.23
N ARG A 135 -30.91 22.15 -13.53
CA ARG A 135 -31.83 21.82 -14.63
C ARG A 135 -31.43 20.53 -15.39
N CYS A 136 -30.53 19.75 -14.80
CA CYS A 136 -29.94 18.58 -15.47
C CYS A 136 -30.88 17.37 -15.42
N HIS A 137 -31.14 16.74 -16.57
CA HIS A 137 -31.97 15.54 -16.68
C HIS A 137 -31.39 14.30 -15.96
N LEU A 138 -30.09 14.29 -15.64
CA LEU A 138 -29.44 13.20 -14.90
C LEU A 138 -29.33 13.47 -13.39
N LYS A 139 -30.05 14.46 -12.86
CA LYS A 139 -29.89 14.95 -11.49
C LYS A 139 -30.05 13.86 -10.43
N GLU A 140 -31.12 13.08 -10.53
CA GLU A 140 -31.47 12.03 -9.58
C GLU A 140 -30.36 10.97 -9.43
N ARG A 141 -29.69 10.64 -10.53
CA ARG A 141 -28.57 9.69 -10.56
C ARG A 141 -27.22 10.33 -10.23
N CYS A 142 -27.14 11.65 -10.10
CA CYS A 142 -25.89 12.40 -9.95
C CYS A 142 -25.61 12.82 -8.51
N SER A 143 -26.49 13.59 -7.88
CA SER A 143 -26.31 14.07 -6.50
C SER A 143 -27.63 14.59 -5.94
N PRO A 144 -27.92 14.35 -4.64
CA PRO A 144 -29.07 14.98 -3.98
C PRO A 144 -28.88 16.50 -3.79
N SER A 145 -27.65 17.00 -3.80
CA SER A 145 -27.35 18.43 -3.66
C SER A 145 -27.64 19.21 -4.94
N GLU A 146 -28.01 20.50 -4.83
CA GLU A 146 -28.30 21.41 -5.95
C GLU A 146 -27.16 21.48 -6.99
N TYR A 147 -25.91 21.36 -6.55
CA TYR A 147 -24.74 21.22 -7.43
C TYR A 147 -23.93 19.97 -7.09
N ARG A 148 -23.48 19.25 -8.12
CA ARG A 148 -22.51 18.18 -7.97
C ARG A 148 -21.11 18.80 -7.88
N ARG A 149 -20.58 18.90 -6.65
CA ARG A 149 -19.22 19.40 -6.41
C ARG A 149 -18.19 18.29 -6.62
N ILE A 150 -17.23 18.53 -7.51
CA ILE A 150 -16.12 17.63 -7.80
C ILE A 150 -14.88 18.24 -7.15
N ARG A 151 -14.27 17.53 -6.21
CA ARG A 151 -13.01 17.95 -5.58
C ARG A 151 -11.85 17.23 -6.25
N ARG A 152 -10.87 17.98 -6.76
CA ARG A 152 -9.61 17.46 -7.33
C ARG A 152 -8.47 17.97 -6.48
N TRP A 153 -7.64 17.08 -5.97
CA TRP A 153 -6.39 17.49 -5.34
C TRP A 153 -5.44 18.04 -6.40
N GLU A 154 -4.66 19.07 -6.07
CA GLU A 154 -3.70 19.69 -7.00
C GLU A 154 -2.73 18.64 -7.62
N HIS A 155 -2.38 17.59 -6.85
CA HIS A 155 -1.52 16.49 -7.29
C HIS A 155 -2.29 15.21 -7.65
N GLU A 156 -3.58 15.29 -8.02
CA GLU A 156 -4.37 14.11 -8.42
C GLU A 156 -3.72 13.33 -9.57
N HIS A 157 -2.95 14.00 -10.44
CA HIS A 157 -2.21 13.36 -11.53
C HIS A 157 -1.24 12.26 -11.04
N VAL A 158 -0.69 12.40 -9.84
CA VAL A 158 0.16 11.37 -9.20
C VAL A 158 -0.66 10.11 -8.92
N LEU A 159 -1.88 10.28 -8.39
CA LEU A 159 -2.80 9.17 -8.13
C LEU A 159 -3.27 8.51 -9.44
N GLU A 160 -3.55 9.32 -10.47
CA GLU A 160 -3.89 8.84 -11.80
C GLU A 160 -2.72 8.06 -12.44
N ALA A 161 -1.47 8.44 -12.18
CA ALA A 161 -0.29 7.69 -12.62
C ALA A 161 -0.14 6.35 -11.89
N VAL A 162 -0.38 6.30 -10.57
CA VAL A 162 -0.43 5.02 -9.82
C VAL A 162 -1.51 4.10 -10.37
N GLN A 163 -2.70 4.62 -10.64
CA GLN A 163 -3.79 3.83 -11.19
C GLN A 163 -3.42 3.26 -12.56
N ARG A 164 -2.88 4.08 -13.48
CA ARG A 164 -2.40 3.60 -14.79
C ARG A 164 -1.32 2.53 -14.69
N ARG A 165 -0.43 2.61 -13.69
CA ARG A 165 0.58 1.56 -13.42
C ARG A 165 -0.06 0.24 -13.00
N LEU A 166 -1.08 0.30 -12.16
CA LEU A 166 -1.84 -0.88 -11.72
C LEU A 166 -2.65 -1.49 -12.86
N ASP A 167 -3.32 -0.68 -13.68
CA ASP A 167 -4.13 -1.17 -14.80
C ASP A 167 -3.27 -1.92 -15.84
N ARG A 168 -2.00 -1.53 -15.99
CA ARG A 168 -1.01 -2.22 -16.85
C ARG A 168 -0.40 -3.48 -16.23
N LYS A 169 -0.57 -3.70 -14.92
CA LYS A 169 -0.04 -4.85 -14.18
C LYS A 169 -1.13 -5.47 -13.29
N PRO A 170 -2.10 -6.18 -13.90
CA PRO A 170 -3.25 -6.72 -13.18
C PRO A 170 -2.87 -7.74 -12.09
N ASP A 171 -1.72 -8.41 -12.24
CA ASP A 171 -1.17 -9.39 -11.31
C ASP A 171 -0.47 -8.76 -10.09
N ALA A 172 -0.13 -7.47 -10.12
CA ALA A 172 0.69 -6.81 -9.10
C ALA A 172 0.08 -6.94 -7.69
N MET A 173 -1.25 -6.86 -7.57
CA MET A 173 -1.94 -7.02 -6.29
C MET A 173 -1.98 -8.48 -5.82
N THR A 174 -2.08 -9.42 -6.75
CA THR A 174 -2.01 -10.87 -6.44
C THR A 174 -0.63 -11.22 -5.93
N VAL A 175 0.43 -10.80 -6.62
CA VAL A 175 1.83 -11.02 -6.19
C VAL A 175 2.09 -10.37 -4.82
N ARG A 176 1.59 -9.14 -4.61
CA ARG A 176 1.69 -8.46 -3.31
C ARG A 176 1.01 -9.27 -2.20
N ARG A 177 -0.20 -9.80 -2.45
CA ARG A 177 -0.94 -10.65 -1.51
C ARG A 177 -0.16 -11.91 -1.15
N SER A 178 0.33 -12.67 -2.15
CA SER A 178 1.10 -13.89 -1.92
C SER A 178 2.39 -13.64 -1.14
N THR A 179 3.01 -12.46 -1.31
CA THR A 179 4.24 -12.10 -0.58
C THR A 179 3.99 -11.89 0.92
N VAL A 180 2.85 -11.29 1.29
CA VAL A 180 2.52 -11.03 2.70
C VAL A 180 1.90 -12.25 3.40
N GLU A 181 1.32 -13.19 2.65
CA GLU A 181 0.72 -14.41 3.22
C GLU A 181 1.70 -15.22 4.07
N HIS A 182 2.95 -15.36 3.63
CA HIS A 182 3.99 -16.02 4.44
C HIS A 182 4.26 -15.28 5.76
N VAL A 183 4.24 -13.95 5.74
CA VAL A 183 4.44 -13.12 6.96
C VAL A 183 3.31 -13.41 7.94
N PHE A 184 2.06 -13.36 7.47
CA PHE A 184 0.90 -13.67 8.29
C PHE A 184 0.91 -15.11 8.80
N GLY A 185 1.30 -16.08 7.96
CA GLY A 185 1.44 -17.48 8.37
C GLY A 185 2.49 -17.65 9.48
N THR A 186 3.63 -16.97 9.36
CA THR A 186 4.69 -17.00 10.38
C THR A 186 4.22 -16.37 11.68
N LEU A 187 3.59 -15.19 11.61
CA LEU A 187 3.05 -14.51 12.79
C LEU A 187 2.00 -15.35 13.50
N LYS A 188 1.02 -15.90 12.76
CA LYS A 188 0.00 -16.80 13.32
C LYS A 188 0.62 -18.04 13.95
N HIS A 189 1.64 -18.62 13.33
CA HIS A 189 2.34 -19.77 13.90
C HIS A 189 3.08 -19.42 15.20
N TRP A 190 3.75 -18.26 15.27
CA TRP A 190 4.45 -17.81 16.48
C TRP A 190 3.51 -17.38 17.60
N MET A 191 2.34 -16.83 17.26
CA MET A 191 1.27 -16.55 18.23
C MET A 191 0.68 -17.84 18.83
N GLY A 192 1.00 -19.00 18.24
CA GLY A 192 0.40 -20.28 18.59
C GLY A 192 -0.96 -20.47 17.94
N ALA A 193 -1.52 -21.68 18.06
CA ALA A 193 -2.88 -21.99 17.60
C ALA A 193 -3.98 -21.30 18.45
N THR A 194 -3.59 -20.48 19.43
CA THR A 194 -4.46 -19.92 20.46
C THR A 194 -4.70 -18.42 20.29
N HIS A 195 -5.75 -17.97 20.97
CA HIS A 195 -6.27 -16.61 20.97
C HIS A 195 -5.26 -15.64 21.61
N PHE A 196 -5.43 -14.34 21.38
CA PHE A 196 -4.67 -13.30 22.09
C PHE A 196 -4.75 -13.50 23.61
N LEU A 197 -3.61 -13.31 24.27
CA LEU A 197 -3.50 -13.44 25.73
C LEU A 197 -4.24 -12.30 26.45
N THR A 198 -4.30 -11.14 25.81
CA THR A 198 -4.96 -9.95 26.36
C THR A 198 -6.40 -9.81 25.87
N ARG A 199 -7.21 -9.14 26.70
CA ARG A 199 -8.59 -8.73 26.36
C ARG A 199 -8.63 -7.21 26.17
N THR A 200 -9.61 -6.73 25.38
CA THR A 200 -9.82 -5.33 24.94
C THR A 200 -8.93 -4.87 23.78
N ARG A 201 -9.49 -4.00 22.90
CA ARG A 201 -8.86 -3.57 21.64
C ARG A 201 -7.47 -2.95 21.83
N GLY A 202 -7.29 -2.11 22.85
CA GLY A 202 -6.01 -1.45 23.11
C GLY A 202 -4.90 -2.44 23.44
N ARG A 203 -5.17 -3.38 24.35
CA ARG A 203 -4.18 -4.38 24.78
C ARG A 203 -3.86 -5.39 23.68
N VAL A 204 -4.89 -5.85 22.95
CA VAL A 204 -4.74 -6.74 21.79
C VAL A 204 -3.91 -6.08 20.69
N SER A 205 -4.11 -4.77 20.46
CA SER A 205 -3.30 -4.00 19.50
C SER A 205 -1.83 -3.96 19.92
N THR A 206 -1.54 -3.79 21.21
CA THR A 206 -0.16 -3.81 21.72
C THR A 206 0.48 -5.18 21.55
N GLU A 207 -0.23 -6.25 21.89
CA GLU A 207 0.22 -7.64 21.73
C GLU A 207 0.56 -7.94 20.26
N MET A 208 -0.34 -7.61 19.33
CA MET A 208 -0.08 -7.73 17.88
C MET A 208 1.12 -6.89 17.44
N SER A 209 1.26 -5.66 17.96
CA SER A 209 2.40 -4.78 17.62
C SER A 209 3.72 -5.38 18.06
N LEU A 210 3.79 -6.01 19.24
CA LEU A 210 4.99 -6.69 19.73
C LEU A 210 5.36 -7.90 18.86
N HIS A 211 4.37 -8.71 18.44
CA HIS A 211 4.62 -9.81 17.51
C HIS A 211 5.16 -9.32 16.15
N VAL A 212 4.56 -8.26 15.59
CA VAL A 212 5.04 -7.64 14.34
C VAL A 212 6.45 -7.09 14.51
N LEU A 213 6.75 -6.43 15.63
CA LEU A 213 8.09 -5.93 15.94
C LEU A 213 9.11 -7.07 16.01
N ALA A 214 8.83 -8.13 16.76
CA ALA A 214 9.70 -9.29 16.87
C ALA A 214 9.95 -9.96 15.51
N TYR A 215 8.91 -10.09 14.68
CA TYR A 215 9.05 -10.58 13.31
C TYR A 215 9.97 -9.70 12.46
N ASN A 216 9.75 -8.38 12.50
CA ASN A 216 10.56 -7.43 11.75
C ASN A 216 12.02 -7.46 12.19
N LEU A 217 12.30 -7.51 13.50
CA LEU A 217 13.66 -7.63 14.03
C LEU A 217 14.33 -8.92 13.58
N LYS A 218 13.63 -10.07 13.67
CA LYS A 218 14.16 -11.35 13.17
C LYS A 218 14.45 -11.30 11.67
N ARG A 219 13.58 -10.66 10.90
CA ARG A 219 13.73 -10.51 9.44
C ARG A 219 14.91 -9.62 9.08
N VAL A 220 15.07 -8.47 9.72
CA VAL A 220 16.20 -7.55 9.50
C VAL A 220 17.51 -8.26 9.84
N THR A 221 17.58 -8.93 11.00
CA THR A 221 18.75 -9.73 11.40
C THR A 221 19.07 -10.85 10.41
N ASN A 222 18.07 -11.51 9.82
CA ASN A 222 18.30 -12.51 8.78
C ASN A 222 18.80 -11.92 7.44
N ILE A 223 18.46 -10.67 7.13
CA ILE A 223 18.85 -10.00 5.87
C ILE A 223 20.22 -9.31 5.98
N LEU A 224 20.46 -8.61 7.09
CA LEU A 224 21.65 -7.78 7.30
C LEU A 224 22.72 -8.48 8.15
N GLY A 225 22.33 -9.47 8.97
CA GLY A 225 23.18 -10.06 9.99
C GLY A 225 23.14 -9.29 11.31
N VAL A 226 23.46 -9.97 12.42
CA VAL A 226 23.35 -9.41 13.79
C VAL A 226 24.19 -8.15 13.97
N ALA A 227 25.47 -8.19 13.56
CA ALA A 227 26.41 -7.09 13.78
C ALA A 227 25.95 -5.79 13.08
N THR A 228 25.52 -5.89 11.82
CA THR A 228 25.04 -4.73 11.05
C THR A 228 23.73 -4.18 11.62
N THR A 229 22.81 -5.04 12.05
CA THR A 229 21.58 -4.60 12.72
C THR A 229 21.88 -3.85 14.02
N MET A 230 22.75 -4.37 14.87
CA MET A 230 23.11 -3.72 16.14
C MET A 230 23.77 -2.36 15.92
N LYS A 231 24.63 -2.24 14.90
CA LYS A 231 25.23 -0.95 14.51
C LYS A 231 24.15 0.05 14.08
N ALA A 232 23.21 -0.37 13.25
CA ALA A 232 22.13 0.49 12.77
C ALA A 232 21.21 0.98 13.91
N ILE A 233 20.88 0.11 14.88
CA ILE A 233 20.07 0.49 16.05
C ILE A 233 20.77 1.58 16.86
N ARG A 234 22.07 1.41 17.17
CA ARG A 234 22.84 2.40 17.92
C ARG A 234 22.94 3.76 17.21
N MET A 235 23.04 3.75 15.88
CA MET A 235 23.08 4.98 15.09
C MET A 235 21.75 5.72 15.02
N ALA A 236 20.62 5.02 15.22
CA ALA A 236 19.29 5.62 15.23
C ALA A 236 18.92 6.26 16.57
N GLU A 237 19.68 5.96 17.64
CA GLU A 237 19.55 6.58 18.97
C GLU A 237 20.37 7.88 19.08
N SER A 238 21.17 8.21 18.06
CA SER A 238 22.03 9.40 17.97
C SER A 238 21.37 10.50 17.12
#